data_AF-A0A964A1F3-F1
#
_entry.id   AF-A0A964A1F3-F1
#
_cell.length_a   1.000
_cell.length_b   1.000
_cell.length_c   1.000
_cell.angle_alpha   90.00
_cell.angle_beta   90.00
_cell.angle_gamma   90.00
#
_symmetry.space_group_name_H-M   'P 1'
#
loop_
_entity.id
_entity.type
_entity.pdbx_description
1 polymer ?
#
loop_
_entity_poly.entity_id
_entity_poly.type
_entity_poly.pdbx_seq_one_letter_code
_entity_poly.pdbx_strand_id
1 'polypeptide(L)'
;MAKKRKSFKFSESVLNNLAFIAFLGFLATIYIANTHYADRNIRNIQVLNKEVREMRWHYMSLQSENMFNSLRSEVESRVKDEGLRLSRGKLMKVAISD
;
A
#
# COMPACT_ATOMS: atom_id res chain seq x y z
N MET A 1 47.28 38.43 16.28
CA MET A 1 45.91 38.24 16.79
C MET A 1 44.92 39.02 15.92
N ALA A 2 44.09 38.38 15.10
CA ALA A 2 42.96 39.05 14.42
C ALA A 2 41.98 38.05 13.78
N LYS A 3 40.97 37.58 14.54
CA LYS A 3 39.84 36.79 14.00
C LYS A 3 38.52 37.16 14.69
N LYS A 4 38.18 38.46 14.75
CA LYS A 4 36.97 38.95 15.45
C LYS A 4 36.01 39.82 14.61
N ARG A 5 36.16 39.90 13.28
CA ARG A 5 35.35 40.81 12.45
C ARG A 5 34.14 40.18 11.74
N LYS A 6 34.06 38.85 11.57
CA LYS A 6 32.93 38.21 10.84
C LYS A 6 31.65 38.06 11.69
N SER A 7 31.78 37.85 13.00
CA SER A 7 30.64 37.62 13.91
C SER A 7 29.77 38.87 14.13
N PHE A 8 30.35 40.07 14.02
CA PHE A 8 29.63 41.33 14.29
C PHE A 8 28.60 41.65 13.20
N LYS A 9 28.93 41.43 11.92
CA LYS A 9 27.97 41.65 10.82
C LYS A 9 26.83 40.62 10.78
N PHE A 10 27.11 39.40 11.25
CA PHE A 10 26.09 38.34 11.30
C PHE A 10 25.02 38.64 12.35
N SER A 11 25.42 39.12 13.52
CA SER A 11 24.49 39.45 14.61
C SER A 11 23.56 40.62 14.25
N GLU A 12 24.06 41.67 13.58
CA GLU A 12 23.23 42.76 13.07
C GLU A 12 22.20 42.30 12.03
N SER A 13 22.60 41.46 11.07
CA SER A 13 21.67 40.92 10.07
C SER A 13 20.62 39.98 10.66
N VAL A 14 20.99 39.20 11.68
CA VAL A 14 20.07 38.30 12.41
C VAL A 14 19.07 39.11 13.24
N LEU A 15 19.51 40.20 13.89
CA LEU A 15 18.63 41.11 14.63
C LEU A 15 17.62 41.81 13.71
N ASN A 16 18.04 42.25 12.52
CA ASN A 16 17.12 42.85 11.54
C ASN A 16 16.10 41.87 10.96
N ASN A 17 16.38 40.56 10.98
CA ASN A 17 15.50 39.52 10.42
C ASN A 17 14.99 38.55 11.48
N LEU A 18 14.95 38.98 12.75
CA LEU A 18 14.63 38.13 13.89
C LEU A 18 13.25 37.47 13.75
N ALA A 19 12.24 38.22 13.28
CA ALA A 19 10.90 37.71 13.07
C ALA A 19 10.85 36.57 12.02
N PHE A 20 11.66 36.67 10.95
CA PHE A 20 11.73 35.65 9.92
C PHE A 20 12.42 34.37 10.42
N ILE A 21 13.50 34.51 11.20
CA ILE A 21 14.20 33.37 11.80
C ILE A 21 13.32 32.68 12.85
N ALA A 22 12.60 33.45 13.66
CA ALA A 22 11.63 32.93 14.61
C ALA A 22 10.48 32.18 13.90
N PHE A 23 10.01 32.70 12.77
CA PHE A 23 9.02 32.03 11.93
C PHE A 23 9.53 30.69 11.38
N LEU A 24 10.78 30.63 10.90
CA LEU A 24 11.39 29.38 10.45
C LEU A 24 11.57 28.38 11.62
N GLY A 25 11.95 28.84 12.80
CA GLY A 25 12.04 28.01 14.00
C GLY A 25 10.69 27.45 14.43
N PHE A 26 9.63 28.25 14.33
CA PHE A 26 8.26 27.81 14.57
C PHE A 26 7.83 26.73 13.56
N LEU A 27 8.11 26.94 12.26
CA LEU A 27 7.83 25.96 11.22
C LEU A 27 8.60 24.66 11.45
N ALA A 28 9.87 24.74 11.84
CA ALA A 28 10.70 23.58 12.16
C ALA A 28 10.14 22.80 13.37
N THR A 29 9.61 23.51 14.36
CA THR A 29 8.97 22.89 15.53
C THR A 29 7.70 22.14 15.13
N ILE A 30 6.84 22.75 14.31
CA ILE A 30 5.64 22.10 13.75
C ILE A 30 6.05 20.87 12.92
N TYR A 31 7.10 21.00 12.11
CA TYR A 31 7.58 19.90 11.28
C TYR A 31 8.04 18.71 12.13
N ILE A 32 8.89 18.93 13.13
CA ILE A 32 9.35 17.86 14.05
C ILE A 32 8.16 17.22 14.77
N ALA A 33 7.20 18.03 15.24
CA ALA A 33 5.99 17.52 15.86
C ALA A 33 5.20 16.61 14.91
N ASN A 34 4.96 17.06 13.67
CA ASN A 34 4.26 16.28 12.65
C ASN A 34 4.99 14.98 12.29
N THR A 35 6.31 14.99 12.18
CA THR A 35 7.09 13.76 11.91
C THR A 35 6.89 12.71 13.00
N HIS A 36 6.89 13.12 14.27
CA HIS A 36 6.61 12.18 15.37
C HIS A 36 5.19 11.60 15.34
N TYR A 37 4.19 12.36 14.89
CA TYR A 37 2.84 11.83 14.69
C TYR A 37 2.76 10.89 13.47
N ALA A 38 3.47 11.21 12.39
CA ALA A 38 3.51 10.40 11.19
C ALA A 38 4.11 9.00 11.45
N ASP A 39 5.18 8.92 12.25
CA ASP A 39 5.80 7.63 12.61
C ASP A 39 4.83 6.70 13.34
N ARG A 40 4.00 7.24 14.25
CA ARG A 40 2.97 6.47 14.97
C ARG A 40 1.89 5.98 14.02
N ASN A 41 1.45 6.83 13.10
CA ASN A 41 0.42 6.47 12.11
C ASN A 41 0.91 5.41 11.14
N ILE A 42 2.16 5.48 10.68
CA ILE A 42 2.77 4.48 9.80
C ILE A 42 2.75 3.10 10.45
N ARG A 43 3.07 3.00 11.74
CA ARG A 43 3.05 1.72 12.47
C ARG A 43 1.64 1.14 12.55
N ASN A 44 0.63 1.97 12.80
CA ASN A 44 -0.77 1.54 12.82
C ASN A 44 -1.25 1.08 11.44
N ILE A 45 -0.85 1.78 10.38
CA ILE A 45 -1.14 1.41 8.99
C ILE A 45 -0.53 0.04 8.65
N GLN A 46 0.67 -0.26 9.15
CA GLN A 46 1.30 -1.57 8.92
C GLN A 46 0.52 -2.72 9.58
N VAL A 47 0.04 -2.51 10.81
CA VAL A 47 -0.79 -3.52 11.52
C VAL A 47 -2.10 -3.73 10.77
N LEU A 48 -2.80 -2.66 10.41
CA LEU A 48 -4.08 -2.73 9.71
C LEU A 48 -3.94 -3.41 8.33
N ASN A 49 -2.85 -3.13 7.61
CA ASN A 49 -2.55 -3.82 6.34
C ASN A 49 -2.28 -5.31 6.52
N LYS A 50 -1.74 -5.73 7.66
CA LYS A 50 -1.52 -7.15 7.96
C LYS A 50 -2.85 -7.87 8.15
N GLU A 51 -3.78 -7.27 8.90
CA GLU A 51 -5.12 -7.83 9.12
C GLU A 51 -5.91 -7.96 7.82
N VAL A 52 -5.90 -6.92 6.97
CA VAL A 52 -6.54 -6.96 5.65
C VAL A 52 -5.94 -8.05 4.77
N ARG A 53 -4.61 -8.24 4.84
CA ARG A 53 -3.93 -9.29 4.09
C ARG A 53 -4.33 -10.68 4.59
N GLU A 54 -4.38 -10.91 5.90
CA GLU A 54 -4.81 -12.18 6.47
C GLU A 54 -6.25 -12.52 6.06
N MET A 55 -7.19 -11.56 6.15
CA MET A 55 -8.56 -11.78 5.67
C MET A 55 -8.62 -12.11 4.17
N ARG A 56 -7.82 -11.44 3.34
CA ARG A 56 -7.75 -11.73 1.90
C ARG A 56 -7.20 -13.12 1.62
N TRP A 57 -6.24 -13.59 2.42
CA TRP A 57 -5.69 -14.94 2.30
C TRP A 57 -6.73 -16.00 2.66
N HIS A 58 -7.49 -15.80 3.75
CA HIS A 58 -8.60 -16.70 4.11
C HIS A 58 -9.65 -16.78 3.00
N TYR A 59 -10.06 -15.64 2.44
CA TYR A 59 -11.01 -15.60 1.32
C TYR A 59 -10.48 -16.34 0.09
N MET A 60 -9.21 -16.11 -0.29
CA MET A 60 -8.59 -16.80 -1.42
C MET A 60 -8.46 -18.32 -1.19
N SER A 61 -8.17 -18.75 0.03
CA SER A 61 -8.11 -20.19 0.36
C SER A 61 -9.48 -20.86 0.24
N LEU A 62 -10.53 -20.24 0.76
CA LEU A 62 -11.91 -20.74 0.67
C LEU A 62 -12.41 -20.74 -0.78
N GLN A 63 -12.09 -19.70 -1.54
CA GLN A 63 -12.43 -19.65 -2.96
C GLN A 63 -11.68 -20.72 -3.75
N SER A 64 -10.40 -20.99 -3.43
CA SER A 64 -9.62 -22.05 -4.06
C SER A 64 -10.17 -23.44 -3.73
N GLU A 65 -10.59 -23.69 -2.50
CA GLU A 65 -11.23 -24.94 -2.09
C GLU A 65 -12.57 -25.14 -2.81
N ASN A 66 -13.40 -24.10 -2.86
CA ASN A 66 -14.66 -24.11 -3.59
C ASN A 66 -14.43 -24.33 -5.10
N MET A 67 -13.43 -23.68 -5.69
CA MET A 67 -13.07 -23.86 -7.10
C MET A 67 -12.55 -25.28 -7.38
N PHE A 68 -11.74 -25.86 -6.50
CA PHE A 68 -11.27 -27.25 -6.64
C PHE A 68 -12.43 -28.25 -6.60
N ASN A 69 -13.35 -28.06 -5.66
CA ASN A 69 -14.56 -28.88 -5.54
C ASN A 69 -15.50 -28.69 -6.75
N SER A 70 -15.62 -27.47 -7.26
CA SER A 70 -16.50 -27.15 -8.40
C SER A 70 -15.94 -27.63 -9.75
N LEU A 71 -14.62 -27.59 -9.96
CA LEU A 71 -14.02 -27.94 -11.26
C LEU A 71 -13.73 -29.43 -11.44
N ARG A 72 -13.38 -30.16 -10.36
CA ARG A 72 -12.75 -31.48 -10.48
C ARG A 72 -13.70 -32.65 -10.26
N SER A 73 -14.61 -32.59 -9.29
CA SER A 73 -15.51 -33.72 -9.00
C SER A 73 -16.80 -33.69 -9.78
N GLU A 74 -17.28 -32.51 -10.15
CA GLU A 74 -18.63 -32.33 -10.70
C GLU A 74 -18.65 -32.34 -12.23
N VAL A 75 -17.60 -31.82 -12.86
CA VAL A 75 -17.48 -31.85 -14.33
C VAL A 75 -17.06 -33.24 -14.83
N GLU A 76 -16.20 -33.97 -14.11
CA GLU A 76 -15.78 -35.31 -14.56
C GLU A 76 -16.86 -36.37 -14.37
N SER A 77 -17.65 -36.30 -13.29
CA SER A 77 -18.73 -37.26 -13.02
C SER A 77 -19.94 -37.03 -13.92
N ARG A 78 -20.43 -35.77 -14.04
CA ARG A 78 -21.59 -35.45 -14.89
C ARG A 78 -21.33 -35.71 -16.37
N VAL A 79 -20.11 -35.48 -16.84
CA VAL A 79 -19.75 -35.66 -18.26
C VAL A 79 -19.44 -37.13 -18.59
N LYS A 80 -19.03 -37.94 -17.61
CA LYS A 80 -18.87 -39.41 -17.77
C LYS A 80 -20.20 -40.12 -18.00
N ASP A 81 -21.25 -39.74 -17.27
CA ASP A 81 -22.56 -40.37 -17.39
C ASP A 81 -23.27 -40.01 -18.70
N GLU A 82 -22.90 -38.90 -19.35
CA GLU A 82 -23.40 -38.51 -20.68
C GLU A 82 -22.53 -39.01 -21.86
N GLY A 83 -21.52 -39.85 -21.61
CA GLY A 83 -20.70 -40.47 -22.67
C GLY A 83 -19.76 -39.51 -23.41
N LEU A 84 -19.64 -38.26 -22.95
CA LEU A 84 -18.80 -37.24 -23.56
C LEU A 84 -17.37 -37.34 -23.02
N ARG A 85 -16.38 -37.42 -23.91
CA ARG A 85 -14.95 -37.36 -23.53
C ARG A 85 -14.46 -35.93 -23.74
N LEU A 86 -13.78 -35.36 -22.73
CA LEU A 86 -13.14 -34.05 -22.88
C LEU A 86 -12.17 -34.08 -24.06
N SER A 87 -12.53 -33.37 -25.14
CA SER A 87 -11.64 -33.15 -26.27
C SER A 87 -10.53 -32.22 -25.83
N ARG A 88 -9.27 -32.67 -25.93
CA ARG A 88 -8.05 -31.88 -25.64
C ARG A 88 -7.82 -30.72 -26.64
N GLY A 89 -8.81 -30.36 -27.43
CA GLY A 89 -8.76 -29.29 -28.42
C GLY A 89 -9.32 -27.97 -27.86
N LYS A 90 -8.50 -26.93 -27.95
CA LYS A 90 -8.79 -25.52 -27.65
C LYS A 90 -10.25 -25.12 -27.94
N LEU A 91 -10.90 -24.51 -26.94
CA LEU A 91 -12.28 -24.02 -27.02
C LEU A 91 -12.46 -23.03 -28.18
N MET A 92 -13.42 -23.28 -29.07
CA MET A 92 -13.89 -22.29 -30.04
C MET A 92 -15.11 -21.57 -29.45
N LYS A 93 -15.03 -20.24 -29.33
CA LYS A 93 -16.18 -19.41 -28.98
C LYS A 93 -17.17 -19.44 -30.14
N VAL A 94 -18.38 -19.91 -29.89
CA VAL A 94 -19.49 -19.71 -30.82
C VAL A 94 -19.98 -18.28 -30.61
N ALA A 95 -19.71 -17.42 -31.59
CA ALA A 95 -20.42 -16.15 -31.70
C ALA A 95 -21.76 -16.44 -32.37
N ILE A 96 -22.84 -16.23 -31.62
CA ILE A 96 -24.20 -16.28 -32.15
C ILE A 96 -24.40 -14.95 -32.88
N SER A 97 -24.56 -14.99 -34.18
CA SER A 97 -25.29 -13.94 -34.91
C SER A 97 -26.76 -14.32 -34.87
N ASP A 98 -27.61 -13.35 -34.52
CA ASP A 98 -29.07 -13.44 -34.44
C ASP A 98 -29.73 -14.18 -35.61
#